data_AF-U1I1I9-F1
#
_entry.id   AF-U1I1I9-F1
#
_cell.length_a   1.000
_cell.length_b   1.000
_cell.length_c   1.000
_cell.angle_alpha   90.00
_cell.angle_beta   90.00
_cell.angle_gamma   90.00
#
_symmetry.space_group_name_H-M   'P 1'
#
loop_
_entity.id
_entity.type
_entity.pdbx_description
1 polymer ?
#
loop_
_entity_poly.entity_id
_entity_poly.type
_entity_poly.pdbx_seq_one_letter_code
_entity_poly.pdbx_strand_id
1 'polypeptide(L)'
;MARSTAENIAHKHRDPLNNHELVRVVQPNKPVLTHDVRDLRVEYAEWATKEQENSAIFIFVDETYCHFGGHCRNKPKITKPKGADPHLYARFDPAEQFQLMVWGAIGLYEDEIKFPFWIWEPETEEDK
;
A
#
# COMPACT_ATOMS: atom_id res chain seq x y z
N MET A 1 -20.36 -15.75 -18.45
CA MET A 1 -19.73 -16.85 -17.69
C MET A 1 -19.67 -16.44 -16.22
N ALA A 2 -20.15 -17.27 -15.29
CA ALA A 2 -20.03 -16.98 -13.86
C ALA A 2 -18.56 -17.05 -13.42
N ARG A 3 -18.13 -16.14 -12.55
CA ARG A 3 -16.74 -16.07 -12.01
C ARG A 3 -16.25 -17.40 -11.45
N SER A 4 -17.15 -18.17 -10.83
CA SER A 4 -16.89 -19.50 -10.29
C SER A 4 -16.52 -20.53 -11.36
N THR A 5 -17.05 -20.42 -12.58
CA THR A 5 -16.72 -21.33 -13.69
C THR A 5 -15.30 -21.07 -14.19
N ALA A 6 -14.90 -19.81 -14.33
CA ALA A 6 -13.54 -19.45 -14.75
C ALA A 6 -12.48 -19.84 -13.70
N GLU A 7 -12.78 -19.61 -12.40
CA GLU A 7 -11.91 -20.05 -11.31
C GLU A 7 -11.79 -21.58 -11.27
N ASN A 8 -12.90 -22.31 -11.44
CA ASN A 8 -12.89 -23.77 -11.50
C ASN A 8 -12.13 -24.33 -12.70
N ILE A 9 -12.23 -23.71 -13.88
CA ILE A 9 -11.47 -24.12 -15.07
C ILE A 9 -9.97 -23.89 -14.84
N ALA A 10 -9.58 -22.73 -14.29
CA ALA A 10 -8.18 -22.43 -13.99
C ALA A 10 -7.56 -23.37 -12.94
N HIS A 11 -8.36 -23.87 -11.98
CA HIS A 11 -7.89 -24.84 -11.00
C HIS A 11 -7.87 -26.29 -11.49
N LYS A 12 -8.76 -26.67 -12.42
CA LYS A 12 -8.91 -28.06 -12.90
C LYS A 12 -8.12 -28.35 -14.18
N HIS A 13 -7.97 -27.37 -15.07
CA HIS A 13 -7.28 -27.55 -16.33
C HIS A 13 -5.78 -27.33 -16.12
N ARG A 14 -5.02 -28.42 -16.08
CA ARG A 14 -3.55 -28.35 -16.03
C ARG A 14 -3.03 -28.30 -17.45
N ASP A 15 -2.26 -27.27 -17.77
CA ASP A 15 -1.53 -27.21 -19.04
C ASP A 15 -0.56 -28.41 -19.09
N PRO A 16 -0.62 -29.28 -20.11
CA PRO A 16 0.29 -30.42 -20.24
C PRO A 16 1.77 -30.01 -20.30
N LEU A 17 2.08 -28.75 -20.65
CA LEU A 17 3.44 -28.20 -20.65
C LEU A 17 3.82 -27.53 -19.32
N ASN A 18 2.84 -27.12 -18.51
CA ASN A 18 3.05 -26.43 -17.23
C ASN A 18 2.11 -27.00 -16.15
N ASN A 19 2.43 -28.20 -15.64
CA ASN A 19 1.60 -28.95 -14.68
C ASN A 19 1.67 -28.40 -13.23
N HIS A 20 2.05 -27.14 -13.05
CA HIS A 20 2.17 -26.52 -11.73
C HIS A 20 0.81 -25.98 -11.27
N GLU A 21 0.48 -26.20 -9.99
CA GLU A 21 -0.71 -25.61 -9.38
C GLU A 21 -0.57 -24.08 -9.37
N LEU A 22 -1.54 -23.36 -9.96
CA LEU A 22 -1.57 -21.90 -9.96
C LEU A 22 -2.32 -21.37 -8.73
N VAL A 23 -1.76 -20.34 -8.11
CA VAL A 23 -2.34 -19.64 -6.96
C VAL A 23 -2.43 -18.15 -7.24
N ARG A 24 -3.47 -17.51 -6.69
CA ARG A 24 -3.66 -16.05 -6.74
C ARG A 24 -3.24 -15.43 -5.43
N VAL A 25 -2.22 -14.58 -5.45
CA VAL A 25 -1.68 -13.90 -4.26
C VAL A 25 -1.65 -12.39 -4.48
N VAL A 26 -1.65 -11.61 -3.39
CA VAL A 26 -1.38 -10.17 -3.47
C VAL A 26 0.11 -9.98 -3.72
N GLN A 27 0.46 -9.25 -4.77
CA GLN A 27 1.86 -8.91 -5.04
C GLN A 27 2.38 -7.97 -3.94
N PRO A 28 3.55 -8.24 -3.36
CA PRO A 28 4.18 -7.31 -2.43
C PRO A 28 4.56 -6.02 -3.16
N ASN A 29 4.11 -4.86 -2.65
CA ASN A 29 4.54 -3.55 -3.14
C ASN A 29 5.90 -3.13 -2.53
N LYS A 30 6.25 -3.69 -1.37
CA LYS A 30 7.49 -3.37 -0.67
C LYS A 30 8.63 -4.15 -1.34
N PRO A 31 9.80 -3.54 -1.57
CA PRO A 31 10.97 -4.25 -2.07
C PRO A 31 11.41 -5.32 -1.07
N VAL A 32 12.13 -6.33 -1.57
CA VAL A 32 12.78 -7.33 -0.73
C VAL A 32 13.80 -6.61 0.17
N LEU A 33 13.77 -6.91 1.47
CA LEU A 33 14.69 -6.30 2.42
C LEU A 33 16.09 -6.89 2.25
N THR A 34 17.05 -6.03 1.94
CA THR A 34 18.48 -6.37 2.06
C THR A 34 18.89 -6.40 3.53
N HIS A 35 20.06 -6.98 3.82
CA HIS A 35 20.63 -6.96 5.16
C HIS A 35 20.80 -5.53 5.69
N ASP A 36 21.37 -4.63 4.89
CA ASP A 36 21.60 -3.23 5.28
C ASP A 36 20.31 -2.50 5.64
N VAL A 37 19.24 -2.67 4.84
CA VAL A 37 17.94 -2.02 5.11
C VAL A 37 17.30 -2.61 6.36
N ARG A 38 17.55 -3.88 6.68
CA ARG A 38 17.06 -4.49 7.92
C ARG A 38 17.78 -3.89 9.12
N ASP A 39 19.10 -3.74 9.06
CA ASP A 39 19.88 -3.22 10.17
C ASP A 39 19.55 -1.74 10.44
N LEU A 40 19.40 -0.93 9.38
CA LEU A 40 18.92 0.46 9.49
C LEU A 40 17.55 0.56 10.15
N ARG A 41 16.64 -0.40 9.89
CA ARG A 41 15.31 -0.40 10.54
C ARG A 41 15.39 -0.70 12.03
N VAL A 42 16.35 -1.53 12.45
CA VAL A 42 16.57 -1.82 13.87
C VAL A 42 17.15 -0.58 14.55
N GLU A 43 18.19 0.02 13.98
CA GLU A 43 18.82 1.24 14.51
C GLU A 43 17.81 2.39 14.65
N TYR A 44 16.99 2.61 13.62
CA TYR A 44 15.93 3.62 13.66
C TYR A 44 14.90 3.34 14.76
N ALA A 45 14.49 2.07 14.94
CA ALA A 45 13.52 1.70 15.95
C ALA A 45 14.06 1.90 17.37
N GLU A 46 15.33 1.56 17.60
CA GLU A 46 16.01 1.79 18.88
C GLU A 46 16.12 3.29 19.19
N TRP A 47 16.54 4.09 18.20
CA TRP A 47 16.57 5.55 18.32
C TRP A 47 15.19 6.14 18.64
N ALA A 48 14.16 5.78 17.86
CA ALA A 48 12.81 6.33 18.03
C ALA A 48 12.23 5.98 19.40
N THR A 49 12.48 4.77 19.90
CA THR A 49 12.05 4.35 21.24
C THR A 49 12.70 5.21 22.33
N LYS A 50 14.02 5.44 22.22
CA LYS A 50 14.76 6.28 23.16
C LYS A 50 14.27 7.74 23.14
N GLU A 51 14.00 8.30 21.97
CA GLU A 51 13.46 9.65 21.86
C GLU A 51 12.04 9.75 22.44
N GLN A 52 11.22 8.72 22.27
CA GLN A 52 9.91 8.65 22.90
C GLN A 52 10.01 8.64 24.44
N GLU A 53 10.97 7.91 25.01
CA GLU A 53 11.25 7.93 26.46
C GLU A 53 11.72 9.32 26.95
N ASN A 54 12.32 10.12 26.06
CA ASN A 54 12.71 11.51 26.32
C ASN A 54 11.58 12.53 26.05
N SER A 55 10.34 12.07 25.94
CA SER A 55 9.15 12.88 25.67
C SER A 55 9.18 13.62 24.32
N ALA A 56 9.84 13.05 23.30
CA ALA A 56 9.78 13.60 21.95
C ALA A 56 8.36 13.51 21.37
N ILE A 57 7.94 14.56 20.66
CA ILE A 57 6.68 14.59 19.93
C ILE A 57 6.92 14.05 18.52
N PHE A 58 6.22 12.99 18.16
CA PHE A 58 6.25 12.44 16.81
C PHE A 58 5.06 12.95 15.99
N ILE A 59 5.37 13.59 14.86
CA ILE A 59 4.41 13.93 13.82
C ILE A 59 4.76 13.08 12.60
N PHE A 60 3.85 12.21 12.21
CA PHE A 60 3.99 11.36 11.04
C PHE A 60 3.31 12.03 9.86
N VAL A 61 4.03 12.13 8.74
CA VAL A 61 3.51 12.67 7.49
C VAL A 61 3.61 11.60 6.41
N ASP A 62 2.65 11.56 5.51
CA ASP A 62 2.68 10.65 4.36
C ASP A 62 1.83 11.22 3.22
N GLU A 63 2.15 10.78 2.01
CA GLU A 63 1.36 11.00 0.81
C GLU A 63 0.76 9.69 0.31
N THR A 64 -0.50 9.72 -0.08
CA THR A 64 -1.14 8.59 -0.74
C THR A 64 -1.89 9.04 -1.98
N TYR A 65 -1.94 8.17 -2.99
CA TYR A 65 -2.79 8.37 -4.16
C TYR A 65 -4.13 7.66 -3.97
N CYS A 66 -5.19 8.39 -4.23
CA CYS A 66 -6.56 7.90 -4.37
C CYS A 66 -6.86 7.75 -5.86
N HIS A 67 -6.95 6.51 -6.31
CA HIS A 67 -7.16 6.18 -7.72
C HIS A 67 -8.65 6.00 -8.02
N PHE A 68 -9.11 6.62 -9.12
CA PHE A 68 -10.50 6.58 -9.59
C PHE A 68 -10.56 6.06 -11.03
N GLY A 69 -11.48 5.14 -11.29
CA GLY A 69 -11.44 4.31 -12.50
C GLY A 69 -10.27 3.31 -12.45
N GLY A 70 -10.35 2.22 -13.21
CA GLY A 70 -9.34 1.14 -13.15
C GLY A 70 -9.70 0.03 -12.16
N HIS A 71 -8.70 -0.51 -11.44
CA HIS A 71 -8.87 -1.71 -10.61
C HIS A 71 -9.92 -1.53 -9.50
N CYS A 72 -10.68 -2.59 -9.20
CA CYS A 72 -11.54 -2.61 -8.01
C CYS A 72 -10.71 -2.37 -6.74
N ARG A 73 -11.28 -1.70 -5.71
CA ARG A 73 -10.64 -1.30 -4.42
C ARG A 73 -9.87 -2.40 -3.65
N ASN A 74 -9.87 -3.63 -4.13
CA ASN A 74 -9.16 -4.76 -3.56
C ASN A 74 -7.71 -4.79 -4.05
N LYS A 75 -6.77 -5.11 -3.15
CA LYS A 75 -5.35 -5.31 -3.47
C LYS A 75 -5.21 -6.23 -4.69
N PRO A 76 -4.65 -5.76 -5.81
CA PRO A 76 -4.62 -6.53 -7.05
C PRO A 76 -3.82 -7.82 -6.84
N LYS A 77 -4.37 -8.92 -7.38
CA LYS A 77 -3.80 -10.26 -7.24
C LYS A 77 -3.07 -10.66 -8.52
N ILE A 78 -1.85 -11.16 -8.37
CA ILE A 78 -1.11 -11.84 -9.43
C ILE A 78 -1.44 -13.33 -9.41
N THR A 79 -1.37 -13.96 -10.58
CA THR A 79 -1.43 -15.42 -10.71
C THR A 79 -0.02 -15.94 -10.88
N LYS A 80 0.39 -16.91 -10.05
CA LYS A 80 1.71 -17.53 -10.12
C LYS A 80 1.65 -19.01 -9.78
N PRO A 81 2.66 -19.81 -10.15
CA PRO A 81 2.84 -21.15 -9.60
C PRO A 81 2.94 -21.12 -8.06
N LYS A 82 2.39 -22.14 -7.42
CA LYS A 82 2.52 -22.38 -5.99
C LYS A 82 4.01 -22.51 -5.63
N GLY A 83 4.44 -21.84 -4.57
CA GLY A 83 5.85 -21.81 -4.15
C GLY A 83 6.75 -20.80 -4.88
N ALA A 84 6.35 -20.28 -6.05
CA ALA A 84 7.18 -19.31 -6.78
C ALA A 84 7.25 -17.94 -6.08
N ASP A 85 8.32 -17.18 -6.30
CA ASP A 85 8.48 -15.83 -5.75
C ASP A 85 7.48 -14.85 -6.41
N PRO A 86 6.59 -14.19 -5.65
CA PRO A 86 5.65 -13.22 -6.21
C PRO A 86 6.29 -11.97 -6.85
N HIS A 87 7.55 -11.65 -6.54
CA HIS A 87 8.25 -10.51 -7.15
C HIS A 87 8.58 -10.70 -8.64
N LEU A 88 8.58 -11.94 -9.12
CA LEU A 88 8.97 -12.29 -10.50
C LEU A 88 7.81 -12.29 -11.51
N TYR A 89 6.59 -11.96 -11.07
CA TYR A 89 5.39 -12.03 -11.91
C TYR A 89 4.76 -10.65 -12.10
N ALA A 90 4.36 -10.34 -13.34
CA ALA A 90 3.76 -9.06 -13.69
C ALA A 90 2.29 -8.97 -13.26
N ARG A 91 1.86 -7.75 -12.92
CA ARG A 91 0.46 -7.38 -12.70
C ARG A 91 -0.15 -6.93 -14.03
N PHE A 92 -1.40 -7.33 -14.27
CA PHE A 92 -2.25 -6.62 -15.23
C PHE A 92 -2.74 -5.33 -14.58
N ASP A 93 -2.30 -4.19 -15.12
CA ASP A 93 -2.60 -2.87 -14.58
C ASP A 93 -3.54 -2.12 -15.54
N PRO A 94 -4.85 -2.07 -15.25
CA PRO A 94 -5.77 -1.32 -16.09
C PRO A 94 -5.51 0.17 -15.92
N ALA A 95 -5.49 0.90 -17.03
CA ALA A 95 -5.29 2.34 -17.02
C ALA A 95 -6.30 3.02 -16.08
N GLU A 96 -5.76 3.82 -15.17
CA GLU A 96 -6.55 4.65 -14.27
C GLU A 96 -7.11 5.85 -15.03
N GLN A 97 -8.30 6.30 -14.64
CA GLN A 97 -8.94 7.43 -15.31
C GLN A 97 -8.60 8.75 -14.63
N PHE A 98 -8.41 8.72 -13.31
CA PHE A 98 -8.10 9.89 -12.50
C PHE A 98 -7.36 9.48 -11.22
N GLN A 99 -6.43 10.33 -10.79
CA GLN A 99 -5.67 10.16 -9.55
C GLN A 99 -5.77 11.44 -8.73
N LEU A 100 -6.00 11.30 -7.42
CA LEU A 100 -5.93 12.38 -6.45
C LEU A 100 -4.81 12.07 -5.45
N MET A 101 -3.80 12.92 -5.36
CA MET A 101 -2.79 12.82 -4.31
C MET A 101 -3.31 13.50 -3.04
N VAL A 102 -3.26 12.79 -1.92
CA VAL A 102 -3.62 13.29 -0.60
C VAL A 102 -2.36 13.30 0.24
N TRP A 103 -2.03 14.47 0.80
CA TRP A 103 -0.99 14.63 1.81
C TRP A 103 -1.66 14.75 3.18
N GLY A 104 -1.08 14.12 4.19
CA GLY A 104 -1.60 14.22 5.55
C GLY A 104 -0.51 14.16 6.60
N ALA A 105 -0.80 14.74 7.76
CA ALA A 105 0.01 14.66 8.96
C ALA A 105 -0.84 14.14 10.13
N ILE A 106 -0.28 13.28 10.97
CA ILE A 106 -0.91 12.78 12.19
C ILE A 106 0.11 12.80 13.34
N GLY A 107 -0.31 13.33 14.49
CA GLY A 107 0.43 13.25 15.75
C GLY A 107 -0.35 12.45 16.78
N LEU A 108 0.34 11.95 17.80
CA LEU A 108 -0.34 11.42 18.99
C LEU A 108 -0.92 12.58 19.79
N TYR A 109 -2.20 12.48 20.11
CA TYR A 109 -2.95 13.47 20.87
C TYR A 109 -2.81 13.13 22.35
N GLU A 110 -2.19 14.00 23.13
CA GLU A 110 -2.54 14.12 24.55
C GLU A 110 -3.69 15.13 24.61
N ASP A 111 -4.76 14.85 25.37
CA ASP A 111 -6.04 15.57 25.40
C ASP A 111 -5.92 17.11 25.60
N GLU A 112 -4.73 17.62 25.93
CA GLU A 112 -4.43 19.02 26.21
C GLU A 112 -3.88 19.83 25.02
N ILE A 113 -3.47 19.19 23.91
CA ILE A 113 -2.87 19.90 22.76
C ILE A 113 -3.92 20.24 21.70
N LYS A 114 -4.47 21.45 21.75
CA LYS A 114 -5.24 22.03 20.64
C LYS A 114 -4.32 22.31 19.45
N PHE A 115 -4.21 21.38 18.52
CA PHE A 115 -3.57 21.66 17.24
C PHE A 115 -4.36 22.75 16.49
N PRO A 116 -3.70 23.81 16.00
CA PRO A 116 -4.33 24.74 15.06
C PRO A 116 -4.40 24.02 13.71
N PHE A 117 -5.46 23.26 13.47
CA PHE A 117 -5.74 22.80 12.11
C PHE A 117 -6.17 24.01 11.30
N TRP A 118 -5.42 24.32 10.24
CA TRP A 118 -5.82 25.27 9.22
C TRP A 118 -6.54 24.47 8.15
N ILE A 119 -7.85 24.57 8.10
CA ILE A 119 -8.61 24.08 6.95
C ILE A 119 -8.42 25.13 5.85
N TRP A 120 -7.89 24.72 4.71
CA TRP A 120 -7.83 25.60 3.55
C TRP A 120 -9.27 25.89 3.10
N GLU A 121 -9.70 27.13 3.26
CA GLU A 121 -10.98 27.63 2.77
C GLU A 121 -10.75 28.32 1.41
N PRO A 122 -11.65 28.13 0.43
CA PRO A 122 -11.55 28.82 -0.85
C PRO A 122 -11.63 30.34 -0.65
N GLU A 123 -10.77 31.09 -1.37
CA GLU A 123 -10.76 32.56 -1.35
C GLU A 123 -12.17 33.13 -1.56
N THR A 124 -12.57 34.05 -0.68
CA THR A 124 -13.85 34.74 -0.79
C THR A 124 -13.72 35.98 -1.68
N GLU A 125 -14.84 36.57 -2.11
CA GLU A 125 -14.84 37.83 -2.87
C GLU A 125 -14.24 39.01 -2.08
N GLU A 126 -14.14 38.90 -0.75
CA GLU A 126 -13.54 39.91 0.14
C GLU A 126 -12.01 39.79 0.24
N ASP A 127 -11.44 38.64 -0.15
CA ASP A 127 -9.99 38.38 -0.17
C ASP A 127 -9.32 38.76 -1.51
N LYS A 128 -10.11 39.18 -2.51
CA LYS A 128 -9.65 39.64 -3.84
C LYS A 128 -9.35 41.14 -3.85
#